data_AF-A0A135W4Y0-F1
#
_entry.id   AF-A0A135W4Y0-F1
#
_cell.length_a   1.000
_cell.length_b   1.000
_cell.length_c   1.000
_cell.angle_alpha   90.00
_cell.angle_beta   90.00
_cell.angle_gamma   90.00
#
_symmetry.space_group_name_H-M   'P 1'
#
loop_
_entity.id
_entity.type
_entity.pdbx_description
1 polymer ?
#
loop_
_entity_poly.entity_id
_entity_poly.type
_entity_poly.pdbx_seq_one_letter_code
_entity_poly.pdbx_strand_id
1 'polypeptide(L)' 'MREFKITYFFDEQHYIRRFVHLESIEEAEELIRNERDRTISFWDSRKIYHELNTKNVRVIQLSEYFRDKNK' A
#
# COMPACT_ATOMS: atom_id res chain seq x y z
N MET A 1 -2.46 16.79 -1.88
CA MET A 1 -2.67 15.46 -1.29
C MET A 1 -3.70 14.62 -2.06
N ARG A 2 -3.20 13.62 -2.78
CA ARG A 2 -3.97 12.56 -3.44
C ARG A 2 -3.89 11.28 -2.60
N GLU A 3 -4.88 10.42 -2.70
CA GLU A 3 -4.89 9.12 -2.02
C GLU A 3 -4.39 8.05 -2.99
N PHE A 4 -3.43 7.23 -2.57
CA PHE A 4 -2.90 6.13 -3.35
C PHE A 4 -3.17 4.81 -2.63
N LYS A 5 -3.60 3.81 -3.40
CA LYS A 5 -3.81 2.45 -2.93
C LYS A 5 -2.63 1.58 -3.35
N ILE A 6 -1.96 1.01 -2.36
CA ILE A 6 -0.89 0.03 -2.52
C ILE A 6 -1.44 -1.34 -2.13
N THR A 7 -1.31 -2.33 -3.01
CA THR A 7 -1.71 -3.72 -2.73
C THR A 7 -0.50 -4.63 -2.78
N TYR A 8 -0.23 -5.30 -1.66
CA TYR A 8 0.86 -6.27 -1.51
C TYR A 8 0.29 -7.69 -1.63
N PHE A 9 0.68 -8.44 -2.66
CA PHE A 9 0.24 -9.81 -2.89
C PHE A 9 1.29 -10.81 -2.43
N PHE A 10 0.89 -11.73 -1.55
CA PHE A 10 1.73 -12.86 -1.11
C PHE A 10 1.49 -14.09 -1.97
N ASP A 11 0.25 -14.28 -2.41
CA ASP A 11 -0.19 -15.25 -3.41
C ASP A 11 -1.51 -14.77 -4.06
N GLU A 12 -2.21 -15.66 -4.77
CA GLU A 12 -3.46 -15.35 -5.47
C GLU A 12 -4.64 -15.03 -4.54
N GLN A 13 -4.62 -15.52 -3.30
CA GLN A 13 -5.72 -15.39 -2.33
C GLN A 13 -5.38 -14.42 -1.19
N HIS A 14 -4.09 -14.22 -0.90
CA HIS A 14 -3.63 -13.43 0.22
C HIS A 14 -2.98 -12.11 -0.24
N TYR A 15 -3.64 -11.00 0.12
CA TYR A 15 -3.12 -9.66 -0.11
C TYR A 15 -3.47 -8.71 1.04
N ILE A 16 -2.67 -7.66 1.19
CA ILE A 16 -2.91 -6.56 2.13
C ILE A 16 -2.96 -5.25 1.35
N ARG A 17 -3.87 -4.34 1.75
CA ARG A 17 -4.02 -3.01 1.16
C ARG A 17 -3.59 -1.93 2.14
N ARG A 18 -2.74 -1.02 1.68
CA ARG A 18 -2.35 0.21 2.37
C ARG A 18 -2.82 1.41 1.57
N PHE A 19 -3.40 2.38 2.26
CA PHE A 19 -3.77 3.67 1.68
C PHE A 19 -2.82 4.73 2.21
N VAL A 20 -2.18 5.48 1.31
CA VAL A 20 -1.24 6.56 1.66
C VAL A 20 -1.70 7.86 1.01
N HIS A 21 -1.42 8.98 1.65
CA HIS A 21 -1.75 10.30 1.12
C HIS A 21 -0.45 11.04 0.80
N LEU A 22 -0.22 11.30 -0.49
CA LEU A 22 1.02 11.87 -1.02
C LEU A 22 0.70 12.91 -2.10
N GLU A 23 1.69 13.68 -2.55
CA GLU A 23 1.45 14.71 -3.56
C GLU A 23 1.46 14.16 -4.98
N SER A 24 2.19 13.06 -5.23
CA SER A 24 2.30 12.47 -6.56
C SER A 24 2.49 10.95 -6.54
N ILE A 25 2.40 10.33 -7.72
CA ILE A 25 2.63 8.88 -7.87
C ILE A 25 4.11 8.54 -7.68
N GLU A 26 5.02 9.44 -8.06
CA GLU A 26 6.47 9.30 -7.90
C GLU A 26 6.87 9.21 -6.44
N GLU A 27 6.27 10.02 -5.55
CA GLU A 27 6.47 9.91 -4.10
C GLU A 27 6.01 8.54 -3.58
N ALA A 28 4.92 8.01 -4.12
CA ALA A 28 4.41 6.69 -3.73
C ALA A 28 5.34 5.56 -4.21
N GLU A 29 5.92 5.68 -5.41
CA GLU A 29 6.94 4.75 -5.89
C GLU A 29 8.21 4.82 -5.04
N GLU A 30 8.68 6.02 -4.71
CA GLU A 30 9.87 6.23 -3.88
C GLU A 30 9.69 5.60 -2.49
N LEU A 31 8.52 5.79 -1.87
CA LEU A 31 8.15 5.15 -0.61
C LEU A 31 8.30 3.61 -0.73
N ILE A 32 7.69 3.01 -1.75
CA ILE A 32 7.76 1.55 -1.97
C ILE A 32 9.20 1.07 -2.18
N ARG A 33 10.01 1.83 -2.93
CA ARG A 33 11.43 1.50 -3.17
C ARG A 33 12.24 1.53 -1.89
N ASN A 34 12.04 2.53 -1.04
CA ASN A 34 12.75 2.70 0.23
C ASN A 34 12.35 1.65 1.30
N GLU A 35 11.15 1.09 1.16
CA GLU A 35 10.60 0.03 2.01
C GLU A 35 10.95 -1.39 1.52
N ARG A 36 11.59 -1.53 0.36
CA ARG A 36 11.90 -2.84 -0.23
C ARG A 36 12.84 -3.66 0.64
N ASP A 37 12.56 -4.96 0.75
CA ASP A 37 13.28 -5.94 1.55
C ASP A 37 13.38 -5.61 3.06
N ARG A 38 12.37 -4.92 3.59
CA ARG A 38 12.28 -4.49 5.00
C ARG A 38 10.93 -4.85 5.62
N THR A 39 10.90 -4.91 6.95
CA THR A 39 9.65 -4.98 7.70
C THR A 39 9.04 -3.58 7.75
N ILE A 40 7.77 -3.48 7.37
CA ILE A 40 6.96 -2.27 7.49
C ILE A 40 5.74 -2.55 8.35
N SER A 41 5.23 -1.51 8.99
CA SER A 41 3.95 -1.58 9.69
C SER A 41 3.12 -0.33 9.48
N PHE A 42 1.80 -0.52 9.52
CA PHE A 42 0.84 0.56 9.33
C PHE A 42 -0.53 0.18 9.90
N TRP A 43 -1.36 1.19 10.13
CA TRP A 43 -2.75 1.03 10.49
C TRP A 43 -3.63 1.33 9.28
N ASP A 44 -4.67 0.53 9.06
CA ASP A 44 -5.66 0.84 8.04
C ASP A 44 -6.79 1.73 8.58
N SER A 45 -7.72 2.10 7.69
CA SER A 45 -8.88 2.94 8.04
C SER A 45 -9.86 2.29 9.03
N ARG A 46 -9.76 0.98 9.25
CA ARG A 46 -10.55 0.21 10.23
C ARG A 46 -9.83 0.07 11.57
N LYS A 47 -8.67 0.73 11.74
CA LYS A 47 -7.80 0.62 12.91
C LYS A 47 -7.29 -0.80 13.13
N ILE A 48 -7.03 -1.53 12.05
CA ILE A 48 -6.32 -2.82 12.11
C ILE A 48 -4.83 -2.55 11.89
N TYR A 49 -3.99 -3.09 12.77
CA TYR A 49 -2.54 -3.06 12.63
C TYR A 49 -2.08 -4.14 11.66
N HIS A 50 -1.25 -3.75 10.70
CA HIS A 50 -0.60 -4.63 9.75
C HIS A 50 0.90 -4.53 9.94
N GLU A 51 1.58 -5.68 9.91
CA GLU A 51 3.03 -5.77 9.89
C GLU A 51 3.43 -6.86 8.90
N LEU A 52 4.34 -6.55 7.97
CA LEU A 52 4.82 -7.50 6.98
C LEU A 52 6.25 -7.20 6.55
N ASN A 53 6.98 -8.25 6.19
CA ASN A 53 8.28 -8.12 5.53
C ASN A 53 8.08 -8.07 4.02
N THR A 54 8.45 -6.94 3.40
CA THR A 54 8.24 -6.69 1.96
C THR A 54 9.04 -7.64 1.08
N LYS A 55 10.10 -8.29 1.59
CA LYS A 55 10.84 -9.34 0.89
C LYS A 55 9.97 -10.54 0.50
N ASN A 56 8.92 -10.81 1.28
CA ASN A 56 8.02 -11.95 1.06
C ASN A 56 6.86 -11.61 0.11
N VAL A 57 6.74 -10.35 -0.32
CA VAL A 57 5.71 -9.90 -1.25
C VAL A 57 6.11 -10.28 -2.67
N ARG A 58 5.22 -10.94 -3.41
CA ARG A 58 5.47 -11.36 -4.79
C ARG A 58 5.20 -10.24 -5.79
N VAL A 59 4.10 -9.50 -5.58
CA VAL A 59 3.66 -8.42 -6.46
C VAL A 59 3.21 -7.24 -5.63
N ILE A 60 3.63 -6.03 -6.03
CA ILE A 60 3.13 -4.77 -5.48
C ILE A 60 2.38 -4.05 -6.61
N GLN A 61 1.12 -3.69 -6.37
CA GLN A 61 0.33 -2.84 -7.27
C GLN A 61 0.14 -1.46 -6.63
N LEU A 62 0.33 -0.41 -7.42
CA LEU A 62 0.14 0.98 -7.03
C LEU A 62 -0.87 1.64 -7.99
N SER A 63 -1.81 2.39 -7.45
CA SER A 63 -2.80 3.16 -8.23
C SER A 63 -3.27 4.38 -7.44
N GLU A 64 -3.53 5.50 -8.13
CA GLU A 64 -4.30 6.60 -7.53
C GLU A 64 -5.72 6.10 -7.21
N TYR A 65 -6.20 6.42 -6.01
CA TYR A 65 -7.45 5.93 -5.48
C TYR A 65 -8.48 7.05 -5.44
N PHE A 66 -9.49 6.94 -6.29
CA PHE A 66 -10.64 7.83 -6.29
C PHE A 66 -11.74 7.21 -5.44
N ARG A 67 -11.98 7.78 -4.27
CA ARG A 67 -13.10 7.37 -3.43
C ARG A 67 -14.38 7.87 -4.10
N ASP A 68 -15.12 6.96 -4.72
CA ASP A 68 -16.41 7.30 -5.29
C ASP A 68 -17.34 7.77 -4.17
N LYS A 69 -17.70 9.06 -4.17
CA LYS A 69 -18.53 9.68 -3.11
C LYS A 69 -20.02 9.30 -3.21
N ASN A 70 -20.38 8.45 -4.18
CA ASN A 70 -21.76 8.09 -4.51
C ASN A 70 -22.17 6.70 -4.00
N LYS A 71 -21.92 6.41 -2.72
CA LYS A 71 -22.51 5.23 -2.06
C LYS A 71 -22.86 5.51 -0.61
#